data_AF-A0A7J9QRX9-F1
#
_entry.id   AF-A0A7J9QRX9-F1
#
_cell.length_a   1.000
_cell.length_b   1.000
_cell.length_c   1.000
_cell.angle_alpha   90.00
_cell.angle_beta   90.00
_cell.angle_gamma   90.00
#
_symmetry.space_group_name_H-M   'P 1'
#
loop_
_entity.id
_entity.type
_entity.pdbx_description
1 polymer ?
#
loop_
_entity_poly.entity_id
_entity_poly.type
_entity_poly.pdbx_seq_one_letter_code
_entity_poly.pdbx_strand_id
1 'polypeptide(L)' 'MAKSISCADAGADCSWSASAETEEELMEKVAVHVKEEHKELEVTPELVEKVKSLIKEV' A
#
# COMPACT_ATOMS: atom_id res chain seq x y z
N MET A 1 14.32 -5.36 -9.34
CA MET A 1 13.92 -3.96 -9.14
C MET A 1 13.07 -3.93 -7.90
N ALA A 2 13.29 -2.97 -7.02
CA ALA A 2 12.49 -2.86 -5.82
C ALA A 2 11.10 -2.33 -6.22
N LYS A 3 10.10 -2.60 -5.40
CA LYS A 3 8.72 -2.14 -5.59
C LYS A 3 8.45 -1.08 -4.56
N SER A 4 7.75 -0.02 -4.95
CA SER A 4 7.37 1.07 -4.05
C SER A 4 5.91 1.45 -4.23
N ILE A 5 5.32 1.98 -3.16
CA ILE A 5 3.97 2.52 -3.15
C ILE A 5 3.89 3.74 -2.24
N SER A 6 3.04 4.69 -2.62
CA SER A 6 2.69 5.84 -1.79
C SER A 6 1.18 5.89 -1.60
N CYS A 7 0.72 6.16 -0.38
CA CYS A 7 -0.70 6.35 -0.10
C CYS A 7 -1.30 7.52 -0.91
N ALA A 8 -0.48 8.52 -1.24
CA ALA A 8 -0.86 9.60 -2.14
C ALA A 8 -1.26 9.09 -3.55
N ASP A 9 -0.62 8.04 -4.06
CA ASP A 9 -0.98 7.42 -5.34
C ASP A 9 -2.36 6.74 -5.28
N ALA A 10 -2.79 6.30 -4.09
CA ALA A 10 -4.13 5.74 -3.87
C ALA A 10 -5.22 6.82 -3.75
N GLY A 11 -4.83 8.09 -3.71
CA GLY A 11 -5.71 9.24 -3.45
C GLY A 11 -6.07 9.41 -1.98
N ALA A 12 -5.30 8.81 -1.07
CA ALA A 12 -5.48 9.01 0.37
C ALA A 12 -4.79 10.31 0.81
N ASP A 13 -5.40 11.01 1.77
CA ASP A 13 -4.76 12.13 2.47
C ASP A 13 -3.77 11.59 3.52
N CYS A 14 -2.76 10.87 3.03
CA CYS A 14 -1.75 10.21 3.83
C CYS A 14 -0.40 10.25 3.11
N SER A 15 0.62 10.76 3.80
CA SER A 15 1.98 10.90 3.26
C SER A 15 2.84 9.64 3.43
N TRP A 16 2.24 8.52 3.84
CA TRP A 16 2.97 7.27 4.02
C TRP A 16 3.38 6.67 2.68
N SER A 17 4.61 6.16 2.62
CA SER A 17 5.14 5.45 1.46
C SER A 17 6.06 4.35 1.93
N ALA A 18 6.11 3.24 1.19
CA ALA A 18 6.98 2.13 1.47
C ALA A 18 7.59 1.55 0.20
N SER A 19 8.69 0.82 0.39
CA SER A 19 9.33 0.02 -0.64
C SER A 19 9.79 -1.33 -0.10
N ALA A 20 9.81 -2.33 -0.96
CA ALA A 20 10.22 -3.71 -0.67
C ALA A 20 10.72 -4.42 -1.93
N GLU A 21 11.41 -5.54 -1.80
CA GLU A 21 11.90 -6.30 -2.95
C GLU A 21 10.77 -7.06 -3.66
N THR A 22 9.83 -7.58 -2.87
CA THR A 22 8.67 -8.34 -3.35
C THR A 22 7.36 -7.59 -3.16
N GLU A 23 6.36 -7.95 -3.96
CA GLU A 23 5.00 -7.41 -3.79
C GLU A 23 4.41 -7.83 -2.45
N GLU A 24 4.67 -9.09 -2.06
CA GLU A 24 4.15 -9.67 -0.82
C GLU A 24 4.62 -8.88 0.41
N GLU A 25 5.93 -8.62 0.52
CA GLU A 25 6.49 -7.80 1.61
C GLU A 25 5.94 -6.36 1.60
N LEU A 26 5.73 -5.78 0.41
CA LEU A 26 5.16 -4.44 0.30
C LEU A 26 3.71 -4.42 0.81
N MET A 27 2.93 -5.42 0.42
CA MET A 27 1.53 -5.57 0.83
C MET A 27 1.39 -5.83 2.33
N GLU A 28 2.31 -6.57 2.95
CA GLU A 28 2.34 -6.73 4.41
C GLU A 28 2.53 -5.38 5.12
N LYS A 29 3.48 -4.55 4.65
CA LYS A 29 3.70 -3.20 5.20
C LYS A 29 2.47 -2.32 5.04
N VAL A 30 1.81 -2.36 3.87
CA VAL A 30 0.58 -1.61 3.62
C VAL A 30 -0.53 -2.08 4.56
N ALA A 31 -0.70 -3.40 4.73
CA ALA A 31 -1.75 -3.95 5.59
C ALA A 31 -1.56 -3.55 7.06
N VAL A 32 -0.32 -3.52 7.55
CA VAL A 32 0.02 -3.01 8.88
C VAL A 32 -0.35 -1.53 8.98
N HIS A 33 0.11 -0.71 8.04
CA HIS A 33 -0.17 0.73 8.02
C HIS A 33 -1.68 1.04 8.00
N VAL A 34 -2.45 0.36 7.14
CA VAL A 34 -3.90 0.56 7.07
C VAL A 34 -4.57 0.18 8.39
N LYS A 35 -4.17 -0.92 9.03
CA LYS A 35 -4.72 -1.34 10.34
C LYS A 35 -4.38 -0.37 11.48
N GLU A 36 -3.25 0.32 11.40
CA GLU A 36 -2.80 1.23 12.46
C GLU A 36 -3.34 2.65 12.29
N GLU A 37 -3.20 3.22 11.09
CA GLU A 37 -3.48 4.63 10.79
C GLU A 37 -4.87 4.84 10.15
N HIS A 38 -5.40 3.81 9.47
CA HIS A 38 -6.67 3.86 8.76
C HIS A 38 -7.63 2.78 9.26
N LYS A 39 -7.83 2.69 10.58
CA LYS A 39 -8.67 1.65 11.24
C LYS A 39 -10.10 1.57 10.72
N GLU A 40 -10.63 2.68 10.23
CA GLU A 40 -11.97 2.78 9.66
C GLU A 40 -12.05 2.21 8.23
N LEU A 41 -10.89 1.99 7.61
CA LEU A 41 -10.76 1.49 6.25
C LEU A 41 -10.65 -0.03 6.27
N GLU A 42 -11.67 -0.68 5.72
CA GLU A 42 -11.68 -2.13 5.61
C GLU A 42 -10.72 -2.59 4.49
N VAL A 43 -9.84 -3.54 4.81
CA VAL A 43 -8.94 -4.14 3.83
C VAL A 43 -9.73 -5.16 3.00
N THR A 44 -10.41 -4.66 1.98
CA THR A 44 -11.16 -5.48 1.03
C THR A 44 -10.26 -5.98 -0.11
N PRO A 45 -10.66 -7.05 -0.83
CA PRO A 45 -9.93 -7.53 -2.00
C PRO A 45 -9.80 -6.44 -3.07
N GLU A 46 -10.83 -5.62 -3.28
CA GLU A 46 -10.82 -4.52 -4.25
C GLU A 46 -9.78 -3.45 -3.89
N LEU A 47 -9.66 -3.10 -2.59
CA LEU A 47 -8.61 -2.20 -2.13
C LEU A 47 -7.24 -2.80 -2.40
N VAL A 48 -7.05 -4.09 -2.10
CA VAL A 48 -5.80 -4.79 -2.35
C VAL A 48 -5.42 -4.76 -3.83
N GLU A 49 -6.36 -5.05 -4.74
CA GLU A 49 -6.08 -4.99 -6.18
C GLU A 49 -5.79 -3.57 -6.66
N LYS A 50 -6.48 -2.56 -6.13
CA LYS A 50 -6.19 -1.15 -6.41
C LYS A 50 -4.78 -0.78 -5.94
N VAL A 51 -4.42 -1.13 -4.70
CA VAL A 51 -3.09 -0.89 -4.11
C VAL A 51 -2.02 -1.56 -4.95
N LYS A 52 -2.20 -2.83 -5.34
CA LYS A 52 -1.28 -3.56 -6.21
C LYS A 52 -1.08 -2.88 -7.56
N SER A 53 -2.16 -2.37 -8.16
CA SER A 53 -2.11 -1.65 -9.44
C SER A 53 -1.35 -0.32 -9.37
N LEU A 54 -1.11 0.21 -8.17
CA LEU A 54 -0.38 1.47 -7.94
C LEU A 54 1.09 1.24 -7.59
N ILE A 55 1.51 -0.02 -7.42
CA ILE A 55 2.90 -0.36 -7.13
C ILE A 55 3.77 0.00 -8.34
N LYS A 56 4.84 0.75 -8.07
CA LYS A 56 5.82 1.17 -9.08
C LYS A 56 7.14 0.44 -8.85
N GLU A 57 7.76 0.01 -9.94
CA GLU A 57 9.13 -0.49 -9.91
C GLU A 57 10.12 0.68 -9.77
N VAL A 58 11.11 0.51 -8.90
CA VAL A 58 12.18 1.47 -8.59
C VAL A 58 13.56 0.82 -8.58
#